data_AF-A0A934HD94-F1
#
_entry.id   AF-A0A934HD94-F1
#
_cell.length_a   1.000
_cell.length_b   1.000
_cell.length_c   1.000
_cell.angle_alpha   90.00
_cell.angle_beta   90.00
_cell.angle_gamma   90.00
#
_symmetry.space_group_name_H-M   'P 1'
#
loop_
_entity.id
_entity.type
_entity.pdbx_description
1 polymer ?
#
loop_
_entity_poly.entity_id
_entity_poly.type
_entity_poly.pdbx_seq_one_letter_code
_entity_poly.pdbx_strand_id
1 'polypeptide(L)'
;MMKKFGQRLWTGWQKRRRWQKTLIILALLVAVIGTTIYQWVFAGLPQIDALNAGMALPSTRIYDRQGRLLYQIADPNTGVNQV
;
A
#
# COMPACT_ATOMS: atom_id res chain seq x y z
N MET A 1 -0.76 -63.97 10.99
CA MET A 1 -0.47 -62.90 10.00
C MET A 1 -1.53 -61.80 10.11
N MET A 2 -1.49 -60.90 11.10
CA MET A 2 -2.58 -59.93 11.36
C MET A 2 -2.13 -58.63 12.07
N LYS A 3 -0.90 -58.14 11.83
CA LYS A 3 -0.36 -56.91 12.49
C LYS A 3 0.07 -55.80 11.52
N LYS A 4 -0.64 -55.58 10.40
CA LYS A 4 -0.29 -54.52 9.43
C LYS A 4 -1.40 -53.53 9.06
N PHE A 5 -2.57 -53.56 9.72
CA PHE A 5 -3.68 -52.65 9.39
C PHE A 5 -3.69 -51.35 10.22
N GLY A 6 -3.30 -51.40 11.49
CA GLY A 6 -3.38 -50.23 12.41
C GLY A 6 -2.35 -49.12 12.16
N GLN A 7 -1.24 -49.41 11.48
CA GLN A 7 -0.15 -48.43 11.28
C GLN A 7 -0.42 -47.44 10.14
N ARG A 8 -1.27 -47.78 9.17
CA ARG A 8 -1.57 -46.90 8.00
C ARG A 8 -2.44 -45.69 8.35
N LEU A 9 -3.25 -45.78 9.40
CA LEU A 9 -4.13 -44.68 9.82
C LEU A 9 -3.40 -43.63 10.67
N TRP A 10 -2.40 -44.04 11.45
CA TRP A 10 -1.69 -43.16 12.39
C TRP A 10 -0.72 -42.19 11.68
N THR A 11 -0.03 -42.66 10.64
CA THR A 11 0.89 -41.81 9.86
C THR A 11 0.14 -40.73 9.07
N GLY A 12 -1.09 -41.01 8.62
CA GLY A 12 -1.93 -40.03 7.92
C GLY A 12 -2.32 -38.84 8.79
N TRP A 13 -2.66 -39.08 10.06
CA TRP A 13 -3.02 -38.04 11.02
C TRP A 13 -1.83 -37.16 11.42
N GLN A 14 -0.66 -37.76 11.66
CA GLN A 14 0.56 -37.01 11.97
C GLN A 14 1.06 -36.20 10.77
N LYS A 15 0.95 -36.76 9.55
CA LYS A 15 1.28 -36.04 8.31
C LYS A 15 0.35 -34.84 8.16
N ARG A 16 -0.98 -35.01 8.23
CA ARG A 16 -1.94 -33.88 8.20
C ARG A 16 -1.60 -32.76 9.19
N ARG A 17 -1.26 -33.12 10.44
CA ARG A 17 -0.91 -32.14 11.49
C ARG A 17 0.43 -31.42 11.23
N ARG A 18 1.39 -32.08 10.59
CA ARG A 18 2.66 -31.45 10.18
C ARG A 18 2.48 -30.50 9.00
N TRP A 19 1.72 -30.90 7.97
CA TRP A 19 1.43 -30.04 6.82
C TRP A 19 0.64 -28.79 7.23
N GLN A 20 -0.30 -28.91 8.17
CA GLN A 20 -1.01 -27.75 8.74
C GLN A 20 -0.04 -26.74 9.40
N LYS A 21 0.91 -27.22 10.21
CA LYS A 21 1.91 -26.33 10.82
C LYS A 21 2.78 -25.65 9.78
N THR A 22 3.23 -26.39 8.76
CA THR A 22 4.03 -25.82 7.67
C THR A 22 3.25 -24.74 6.92
N LEU A 23 1.97 -24.96 6.62
CA LEU A 23 1.12 -23.98 5.97
C LEU A 23 0.92 -22.71 6.81
N ILE A 24 0.71 -22.86 8.12
CA ILE A 24 0.58 -21.70 9.03
C ILE A 24 1.87 -20.89 9.07
N ILE A 25 3.03 -21.56 9.19
CA ILE A 25 4.33 -20.89 9.19
C ILE A 25 4.56 -20.15 7.86
N LEU A 26 4.23 -20.79 6.73
CA LEU A 26 4.35 -20.17 5.42
C LEU A 26 3.44 -18.95 5.29
N ALA A 27 2.18 -19.05 5.74
CA ALA A 27 1.23 -17.94 5.73
C ALA A 27 1.72 -16.76 6.59
N LEU A 28 2.27 -17.04 7.77
CA LEU A 28 2.88 -16.02 8.64
C LEU A 28 4.08 -15.34 7.98
N LEU A 29 4.96 -16.11 7.33
CA LEU A 29 6.09 -15.57 6.58
C LEU A 29 5.63 -14.63 5.46
N VAL A 30 4.63 -15.05 4.68
CA VAL A 30 4.05 -14.22 3.62
C VAL A 30 3.43 -12.95 4.20
N ALA A 31 2.71 -13.04 5.32
CA ALA A 31 2.11 -11.89 5.97
C ALA A 31 3.17 -10.88 6.47
N VAL A 32 4.25 -11.36 7.08
CA VAL A 32 5.36 -10.51 7.56
C VAL A 32 6.05 -9.82 6.39
N ILE A 33 6.39 -10.57 5.34
CA ILE A 33 7.03 -10.01 4.14
C ILE A 33 6.11 -8.98 3.48
N GLY A 34 4.85 -9.33 3.27
CA GLY A 34 3.86 -8.43 2.66
C GLY A 34 3.68 -7.14 3.45
N THR A 35 3.56 -7.24 4.78
CA THR A 35 3.44 -6.06 5.66
C THR A 35 4.70 -5.19 5.62
N THR A 36 5.88 -5.81 5.61
CA THR A 36 7.15 -5.07 5.54
C THR A 36 7.30 -4.33 4.22
N ILE A 37 6.99 -4.99 3.10
CA ILE A 37 7.00 -4.36 1.77
C ILE A 37 5.98 -3.23 1.70
N TYR A 38 4.77 -3.45 2.22
CA TYR A 38 3.74 -2.42 2.27
C TYR A 38 4.24 -1.20 3.07
N GLN A 39 4.76 -1.39 4.28
CA GLN A 39 5.30 -0.27 5.04
C GLN A 39 6.47 0.41 4.32
N TRP A 40 7.38 -0.33 3.70
CA TRP A 40 8.51 0.26 2.96
C TRP A 40 8.07 1.13 1.78
N VAL A 41 7.10 0.66 0.98
CA VAL A 41 6.57 1.41 -0.18
C VAL A 41 5.80 2.64 0.27
N PHE A 42 5.00 2.53 1.33
CA PHE A 42 4.06 3.57 1.74
C PHE A 42 4.59 4.52 2.82
N ALA A 43 5.73 4.24 3.47
CA ALA A 43 6.27 5.07 4.55
C ALA A 43 6.57 6.53 4.17
N GLY A 44 6.87 6.80 2.91
CA GLY A 44 7.19 8.14 2.42
C GLY A 44 6.04 8.84 1.69
N LEU A 45 4.88 8.19 1.56
CA LEU A 45 3.78 8.75 0.77
C LEU A 45 2.90 9.66 1.62
N PRO A 46 2.46 10.82 1.06
CA PRO A 46 1.49 11.67 1.73
C PRO A 46 0.16 10.92 1.90
N GLN A 47 -0.60 11.31 2.92
CA GLN A 47 -1.97 10.82 3.11
C GLN A 47 -2.83 11.18 1.89
N ILE A 48 -3.81 10.34 1.56
CA ILE A 48 -4.67 10.54 0.37
C ILE A 48 -5.39 11.89 0.44
N ASP A 49 -5.81 12.32 1.63
CA ASP A 49 -6.49 13.60 1.82
C ASP A 49 -5.58 14.80 1.52
N ALA A 50 -4.26 14.63 1.61
CA ALA A 50 -3.27 15.64 1.26
C ALA A 50 -2.98 15.72 -0.25
N LEU A 51 -3.50 14.81 -1.08
CA LEU A 51 -3.30 14.88 -2.54
C LEU A 51 -3.86 16.18 -3.12
N ASN A 52 -5.01 16.66 -2.61
CA ASN A 52 -5.61 17.91 -3.07
C ASN A 52 -4.68 19.11 -2.91
N ALA A 53 -3.82 19.12 -1.88
CA ALA A 53 -2.87 20.20 -1.64
C ALA A 53 -1.78 20.30 -2.74
N GLY A 54 -1.42 19.17 -3.36
CA GLY A 54 -0.45 19.12 -4.45
C GLY A 54 -1.06 19.16 -5.85
N MET A 55 -2.37 18.91 -5.99
CA MET A 55 -3.07 18.88 -7.27
C MET A 55 -3.56 20.24 -7.76
N ALA A 56 -3.63 21.24 -6.89
CA ALA A 56 -3.95 22.59 -7.32
C ALA A 56 -2.72 23.19 -8.02
N LEU A 57 -2.76 23.26 -9.36
CA LEU A 57 -1.69 23.84 -10.15
C LEU A 57 -1.42 25.29 -9.69
N PRO A 58 -0.16 25.70 -9.55
CA PRO A 58 0.16 27.07 -9.17
C PRO A 58 -0.43 28.05 -10.20
N SER A 59 -1.15 29.06 -9.72
CA SER A 59 -1.71 30.09 -10.60
C SER A 59 -0.58 30.96 -11.16
N THR A 60 -0.56 31.16 -12.48
CA THR A 60 0.43 32.05 -13.12
C THR A 60 -0.07 33.48 -13.07
N ARG A 61 0.72 34.39 -12.48
CA ARG A 61 0.41 35.82 -12.39
C ARG A 61 1.35 36.61 -13.30
N ILE A 62 0.76 37.47 -14.13
CA ILE A 62 1.49 38.36 -15.03
C ILE A 62 1.32 39.78 -14.50
N TYR A 63 2.43 40.48 -14.27
CA TYR A 63 2.47 41.85 -13.73
C TYR A 63 3.00 42.83 -14.78
N ASP A 64 2.64 44.10 -14.64
CA ASP A 64 3.29 45.20 -15.36
C ASP A 64 4.64 45.59 -14.73
N ARG A 65 5.32 46.60 -15.31
CA ARG A 65 6.62 47.07 -14.83
C ARG A 65 6.56 47.78 -13.47
N GLN A 66 5.38 48.21 -13.05
CA GLN A 66 5.09 48.88 -11.80
C GLN A 66 4.62 47.91 -10.71
N GLY A 67 4.56 46.60 -11.03
CA GLY A 67 4.13 45.55 -10.10
C GLY A 67 2.60 45.40 -10.00
N ARG A 68 1.83 46.00 -10.92
CA ARG A 68 0.37 45.85 -10.95
C ARG A 68 -0.01 44.55 -11.68
N LEU A 69 -0.95 43.79 -11.12
CA LEU A 69 -1.44 42.55 -11.73
C LEU A 69 -2.21 42.87 -13.02
N LEU A 70 -1.79 42.26 -14.13
CA LEU A 70 -2.42 42.37 -15.44
C LEU A 70 -3.33 41.18 -15.75
N TYR A 71 -2.85 39.96 -15.46
CA TYR A 71 -3.60 38.74 -15.73
C TYR A 71 -3.26 37.65 -14.72
N GLN A 72 -4.24 36.78 -14.46
CA GLN A 72 -4.06 35.56 -13.66
C GLN A 72 -4.63 34.37 -14.42
N ILE A 73 -3.78 33.38 -14.69
CA ILE A 73 -4.19 32.09 -15.23
C ILE A 73 -4.39 31.16 -14.02
N ALA A 74 -5.62 30.70 -13.84
CA ALA A 74 -6.01 29.73 -12.83
C ALA A 74 -6.54 28.47 -13.51
N ASP A 75 -6.32 27.32 -12.90
CA ASP A 75 -6.91 26.08 -13.38
C ASP A 75 -8.44 26.13 -13.15
N PRO A 76 -9.26 25.81 -14.15
CA PRO A 76 -10.71 25.99 -14.08
C PRO A 76 -11.38 25.03 -13.07
N ASN A 77 -10.72 23.94 -12.69
CA ASN A 77 -11.26 22.94 -11.77
C ASN A 77 -10.76 23.14 -10.33
N THR A 78 -9.54 23.63 -10.15
CA THR A 78 -8.88 23.79 -8.84
C THR A 78 -8.76 25.24 -8.36
N GLY A 79 -9.05 26.21 -9.24
CA GLY A 79 -9.10 27.63 -8.89
C GLY A 79 -7.72 28.27 -8.70
N VAL A 80 -7.67 29.30 -7.85
CA VAL A 80 -6.44 30.06 -7.58
C VAL A 80 -5.68 29.40 -6.43
N ASN A 81 -4.53 28.78 -6.75
CA ASN A 81 -3.57 28.39 -5.72
C ASN A 81 -2.58 29.54 -5.45
N GLN A 82 -2.42 29.90 -4.17
CA GLN A 82 -1.49 30.92 -3.66
C GLN A 82 -0.35 30.27 -2.86
N VAL A 83 0.25 29.21 -3.40
CA VAL A 83 1.50 28.66 -2.85
C VAL A 83 2.69 29.57 -3.16
#